data_AF-G5S5I0-F1
#
_entry.id   AF-G5S5I0-F1
#
_cell.length_a   1.000
_cell.length_b   1.000
_cell.length_c   1.000
_cell.angle_alpha   90.00
_cell.angle_beta   90.00
_cell.angle_gamma   90.00
#
_symmetry.space_group_name_H-M   'P 1'
#
loop_
_entity.id
_entity.type
_entity.pdbx_description
1 polymer ?
#
loop_
_entity_poly.entity_id
_entity_poly.type
_entity_poly.pdbx_seq_one_letter_code
_entity_poly.pdbx_strand_id
1 'polypeptide(L)'
;RLQPHIQTIWMGVNPDTHIEANGTKINGVGKNNSQIKLGAKAYWDFKQNKNDKLIKEIKPYIETNWIHNTNQYGTSMNGDSSFTSGIQDVGEAKIGITGNITDTLSINTSISHQIGGNNNRDTEGNVSIKLNF
;
A
#
# COMPACT_ATOMS: atom_id res chain seq x y z
N ARG A 1 4.44 4.00 21.14
CA ARG A 1 4.65 2.54 21.07
C ARG A 1 5.13 2.17 19.67
N LEU A 2 5.98 1.15 19.55
CA LEU A 2 6.51 0.65 18.27
C LEU A 2 5.90 -0.72 17.98
N GLN A 3 5.50 -0.96 16.73
CA GLN A 3 4.86 -2.18 16.24
C GLN A 3 5.55 -2.64 14.94
N PRO A 4 6.45 -3.62 15.00
CA PRO A 4 6.92 -4.29 13.80
C PRO A 4 5.79 -5.15 13.21
N HIS A 5 5.71 -5.25 11.89
CA HIS A 5 4.74 -6.09 11.19
C HIS A 5 5.30 -6.66 9.89
N ILE A 6 4.75 -7.80 9.49
CA ILE A 6 5.03 -8.47 8.22
C ILE A 6 3.69 -8.82 7.57
N GLN A 7 3.56 -8.55 6.27
CA GLN A 7 2.40 -8.87 5.46
C GLN A 7 2.87 -9.59 4.20
N THR A 8 2.17 -10.65 3.82
CA THR A 8 2.39 -11.34 2.54
C THR A 8 1.09 -11.29 1.75
N ILE A 9 1.18 -10.88 0.49
CA ILE A 9 0.05 -10.73 -0.42
C ILE A 9 0.34 -11.58 -1.65
N TRP A 10 -0.55 -12.50 -1.97
CA TRP A 10 -0.46 -13.30 -3.19
C TRP A 10 -1.47 -12.79 -4.21
N MET A 11 -1.00 -12.45 -5.41
CA MET A 11 -1.82 -11.90 -6.50
C MET A 11 -1.91 -12.90 -7.65
N GLY A 12 -2.99 -13.66 -7.67
CA GLY A 12 -3.31 -14.64 -8.71
C GLY A 12 -4.07 -14.06 -9.92
N VAL A 13 -3.81 -12.81 -10.32
CA VAL A 13 -4.52 -12.19 -11.45
C VAL A 13 -3.99 -12.77 -12.77
N ASN A 14 -4.89 -13.38 -13.56
CA ASN A 14 -4.62 -13.83 -14.92
C ASN A 14 -5.31 -12.86 -15.89
N PRO A 15 -4.59 -11.91 -16.52
CA PRO A 15 -5.17 -11.13 -17.59
C PRO A 15 -5.40 -12.02 -18.82
N ASP A 16 -6.62 -12.03 -19.35
CA ASP A 16 -6.95 -12.74 -20.58
C ASP A 16 -6.12 -12.20 -21.75
N THR A 17 -5.74 -13.10 -22.67
CA THR A 17 -4.93 -12.75 -23.84
C THR A 17 -5.77 -11.91 -24.81
N HIS A 18 -5.39 -10.66 -25.05
CA HIS A 18 -6.03 -9.82 -26.07
C HIS A 18 -5.16 -9.75 -27.32
N ILE A 19 -5.77 -9.97 -28.49
CA ILE A 19 -5.13 -9.85 -29.79
C ILE A 19 -5.64 -8.56 -30.41
N GLU A 20 -4.76 -7.59 -30.63
CA GLU A 20 -5.12 -6.36 -31.35
C GLU A 20 -5.46 -6.66 -32.82
N ALA A 21 -6.31 -5.85 -33.44
CA ALA A 21 -6.75 -6.00 -34.84
C ALA A 21 -5.60 -5.96 -35.88
N ASN A 22 -4.39 -5.56 -35.47
CA ASN A 22 -3.17 -5.52 -36.28
C ASN A 22 -2.37 -6.85 -36.28
N GLY A 23 -2.83 -7.88 -35.55
CA GLY A 23 -2.18 -9.19 -35.48
C GLY A 23 -1.12 -9.32 -34.37
N THR A 24 -0.91 -8.31 -33.53
CA THR A 24 0.03 -8.38 -32.40
C THR A 24 -0.62 -9.09 -31.21
N LYS A 25 -0.03 -10.21 -30.81
CA LYS A 25 -0.48 -11.00 -29.65
C LYS A 25 0.14 -10.42 -28.38
N ILE A 26 -0.66 -9.72 -27.57
CA ILE A 26 -0.22 -9.18 -26.29
C ILE A 26 -0.47 -10.24 -25.21
N ASN A 27 0.59 -10.94 -24.79
CA ASN A 27 0.54 -11.79 -23.62
C ASN A 27 0.84 -10.93 -22.39
N GLY A 28 -0.14 -10.75 -21.48
CA GLY A 28 0.14 -10.19 -20.17
C GLY A 28 1.05 -11.12 -19.38
N VAL A 29 2.27 -10.68 -19.06
CA VAL A 29 3.23 -11.46 -18.28
C VAL A 29 3.26 -10.90 -16.86
N GLY A 30 2.58 -11.60 -15.96
CA GLY A 30 2.50 -11.21 -14.54
C GLY A 30 1.84 -12.28 -13.66
N LYS A 31 1.92 -13.55 -14.09
CA LYS A 31 1.33 -14.68 -13.36
C LYS A 31 2.01 -14.84 -12.00
N ASN A 32 1.23 -15.09 -10.94
CA ASN A 32 1.73 -15.48 -9.61
C ASN A 32 2.67 -14.48 -8.92
N ASN A 33 2.36 -13.17 -8.93
CA ASN A 33 3.16 -12.23 -8.14
C ASN A 33 2.91 -12.44 -6.64
N SER A 34 3.99 -12.58 -5.88
CA SER A 34 3.96 -12.60 -4.42
C SER A 34 4.64 -11.33 -3.91
N GLN A 35 3.91 -10.57 -3.11
CA GLN A 35 4.41 -9.36 -2.48
C GLN A 35 4.64 -9.63 -0.99
N ILE A 36 5.82 -9.30 -0.51
CA ILE A 36 6.18 -9.31 0.90
C ILE A 36 6.36 -7.86 1.34
N LYS A 37 5.69 -7.46 2.41
CA LYS A 37 5.78 -6.13 2.99
C LYS A 37 6.27 -6.24 4.43
N LEU A 38 7.45 -5.73 4.68
CA LEU A 38 8.10 -5.68 5.99
C LEU A 38 8.04 -4.25 6.51
N GLY A 39 7.52 -4.05 7.72
CA GLY A 39 7.23 -2.72 8.20
C GLY A 39 7.38 -2.52 9.69
N ALA A 40 7.47 -1.26 10.07
CA ALA A 40 7.41 -0.84 11.47
C ALA A 40 6.55 0.42 11.59
N LYS A 41 5.58 0.37 12.50
CA LYS A 41 4.67 1.45 12.83
C LYS A 41 4.94 1.98 14.23
N ALA A 42 5.18 3.28 14.36
CA ALA A 42 5.29 3.96 15.63
C ALA A 42 4.09 4.90 15.82
N TYR A 43 3.45 4.87 16.99
CA TYR A 43 2.31 5.72 17.30
C TYR A 43 2.40 6.30 18.72
N TRP A 44 1.76 7.44 18.92
CA TRP A 44 1.69 8.12 20.21
C TRP A 44 0.23 8.25 20.63
N ASP A 45 -0.08 7.90 21.88
CA ASP A 45 -1.45 7.97 22.39
C ASP A 45 -1.66 9.32 23.10
N PHE A 46 -2.46 10.20 22.50
CA PHE A 46 -2.92 11.43 23.14
C PHE A 46 -4.38 11.25 23.56
N LYS A 47 -4.61 11.18 24.88
CA LYS A 47 -5.95 11.17 25.45
C LYS A 47 -6.34 12.61 25.79
N GLN A 48 -7.47 13.08 25.25
CA GLN A 48 -7.98 14.40 25.61
C GLN A 48 -8.70 14.32 26.96
N ASN A 49 -8.56 15.36 27.79
CA ASN A 49 -9.24 15.42 29.09
C ASN A 49 -10.76 15.38 28.88
N LYS A 50 -11.46 14.62 29.73
CA LYS A 50 -12.90 14.30 29.67
C LYS A 50 -13.88 15.49 29.53
N ASN A 51 -13.40 16.73 29.59
CA ASN A 51 -14.24 17.92 29.55
C ASN A 51 -14.50 18.44 28.13
N ASP A 52 -13.72 18.02 27.12
CA ASP A 52 -14.00 18.32 25.71
C ASP A 52 -14.62 17.10 25.01
N LYS A 53 -15.87 17.25 24.54
CA LYS A 53 -16.74 16.15 24.10
C LYS A 53 -16.52 15.69 22.66
N LEU A 54 -15.70 16.38 21.87
CA LEU A 54 -15.64 16.13 20.43
C LEU A 54 -14.67 15.02 20.03
N ILE A 55 -13.58 14.79 20.76
CA ILE A 55 -12.57 13.78 20.39
C ILE A 55 -12.05 13.09 21.65
N LYS A 56 -12.24 11.76 21.75
CA LYS A 56 -11.82 10.98 22.93
C LYS A 56 -10.34 10.66 22.94
N GLU A 57 -9.79 10.33 21.77
CA GLU A 57 -8.42 9.87 21.65
C GLU A 57 -7.87 10.20 20.26
N ILE A 58 -6.63 10.67 20.20
CA ILE A 58 -5.91 10.95 18.96
C ILE A 58 -4.58 10.18 18.99
N LYS A 59 -4.30 9.47 17.90
CA LYS A 59 -3.11 8.66 17.69
C LYS A 59 -2.42 9.05 16.38
N PRO A 60 -1.51 10.05 16.38
CA PRO A 60 -0.60 10.20 15.26
C PRO A 60 0.33 8.99 15.19
N TYR A 61 0.67 8.60 13.98
CA TYR A 61 1.60 7.52 13.70
C TYR A 61 2.47 7.83 12.50
N ILE A 62 3.65 7.23 12.51
CA ILE A 62 4.54 7.11 11.37
C ILE A 62 4.77 5.63 11.13
N GLU A 63 4.92 5.25 9.86
CA GLU A 63 5.11 3.87 9.46
C GLU A 63 6.08 3.85 8.28
N THR A 64 7.03 2.94 8.33
CA THR A 64 7.96 2.69 7.21
C THR A 64 7.83 1.25 6.80
N ASN A 65 7.79 1.01 5.49
CA ASN A 65 7.66 -0.31 4.92
C ASN A 65 8.68 -0.52 3.79
N TRP A 66 9.28 -1.69 3.76
CA TRP A 66 9.97 -2.23 2.59
C TRP A 66 9.07 -3.28 1.93
N ILE A 67 8.75 -3.05 0.67
CA ILE A 67 7.88 -3.89 -0.13
C ILE A 67 8.75 -4.56 -1.18
N HIS A 68 8.75 -5.89 -1.16
CA HIS A 68 9.45 -6.73 -2.13
C HIS A 68 8.43 -7.50 -2.98
N ASN A 69 8.56 -7.43 -4.31
CA ASN A 69 7.73 -8.19 -5.25
C ASN A 69 8.59 -9.26 -5.94
N THR A 70 8.16 -10.53 -5.88
CA THR A 70 8.92 -11.63 -6.49
C THR A 70 8.91 -11.61 -8.01
N ASN A 71 7.84 -11.09 -8.64
CA ASN A 71 7.70 -11.05 -10.10
C ASN A 71 7.58 -9.61 -10.61
N GLN A 72 8.32 -9.29 -11.67
CA GLN A 72 8.21 -8.02 -12.39
C GLN A 72 6.93 -8.04 -13.24
N TYR A 73 6.05 -7.04 -13.09
CA TYR A 73 4.96 -6.82 -14.03
C TYR A 73 5.55 -6.47 -15.41
N GLY A 74 5.24 -7.23 -16.46
CA GLY A 74 5.76 -6.96 -17.80
C GLY A 74 4.78 -7.34 -18.91
N THR A 75 4.98 -6.79 -20.09
CA THR A 75 4.30 -7.20 -21.32
C THR A 75 5.33 -7.87 -22.21
N SER A 76 5.06 -9.09 -22.67
CA SER A 76 5.91 -9.76 -23.67
C SER A 76 5.41 -9.36 -25.06
N MET A 77 6.22 -8.62 -25.82
CA MET A 77 6.00 -8.40 -27.26
C MET A 77 7.08 -9.13 -28.06
N ASN A 78 6.67 -10.02 -28.97
CA ASN A 78 7.50 -10.63 -30.03
C ASN A 78 8.85 -11.25 -29.60
N GLY A 79 8.87 -12.05 -28.53
CA GLY A 79 10.05 -12.87 -28.17
C GLY A 79 11.19 -12.11 -27.49
N ASP A 80 11.13 -10.78 -27.44
CA ASP A 80 12.01 -9.94 -26.63
C ASP A 80 11.32 -9.63 -25.30
N SER A 81 11.77 -10.29 -24.23
CA SER A 81 11.29 -10.05 -22.88
C SER A 81 11.87 -8.74 -22.33
N SER A 82 11.19 -7.62 -22.59
CA SER A 82 11.42 -6.38 -21.84
C SER A 82 10.64 -6.47 -20.54
N PHE A 83 11.32 -6.87 -19.47
CA PHE A 83 10.74 -6.81 -18.14
C PHE A 83 10.74 -5.36 -17.65
N THR A 84 9.68 -4.93 -16.95
CA THR A 84 9.70 -3.66 -16.20
C THR A 84 10.62 -3.86 -15.00
N SER A 85 11.92 -3.74 -15.23
CA SER A 85 12.93 -3.75 -14.19
C SER A 85 12.74 -2.48 -13.36
N GLY A 86 12.44 -2.62 -12.07
CA GLY A 86 12.37 -1.45 -11.17
C GLY A 86 11.44 -1.56 -9.97
N ILE A 87 10.41 -2.42 -10.01
CA ILE A 87 9.39 -2.51 -8.93
C ILE A 87 9.64 -3.70 -7.98
N GLN A 88 10.83 -4.31 -8.06
CA GLN A 88 11.20 -5.44 -7.19
C GLN A 88 11.31 -5.01 -5.73
N ASP A 89 11.87 -3.83 -5.47
CA ASP A 89 12.05 -3.27 -4.14
C ASP A 89 11.50 -1.84 -4.11
N VAL A 90 10.53 -1.61 -3.23
CA VAL A 90 9.88 -0.31 -3.03
C VAL A 90 9.96 0.05 -1.55
N GLY A 91 10.45 1.25 -1.27
CA GLY A 91 10.36 1.86 0.06
C GLY A 91 9.09 2.69 0.17
N GLU A 92 8.32 2.48 1.22
CA GLU A 92 7.14 3.29 1.55
C GLU A 92 7.34 3.98 2.91
N ALA A 93 7.07 5.27 2.96
CA ALA A 93 6.91 6.00 4.21
C ALA A 93 5.46 6.49 4.32
N LYS A 94 4.85 6.32 5.48
CA LYS A 94 3.48 6.70 5.77
C LYS A 94 3.42 7.49 7.06
N ILE A 95 2.61 8.55 7.05
CA ILE A 95 2.28 9.33 8.22
C ILE A 95 0.77 9.43 8.31
N GLY A 96 0.21 9.38 9.51
CA GLY A 96 -1.23 9.43 9.66
C GLY A 96 -1.68 9.75 11.07
N ILE A 97 -2.97 9.99 11.21
CA ILE A 97 -3.63 10.29 12.47
C ILE A 97 -4.89 9.44 12.52
N THR A 98 -5.04 8.68 13.60
CA THR A 98 -6.28 7.98 13.94
C THR A 98 -6.95 8.67 15.11
N GLY A 99 -8.22 9.06 14.96
CA GLY A 99 -9.01 9.71 15.99
C GLY A 99 -10.27 8.92 16.33
N ASN A 100 -10.53 8.68 17.61
CA ASN A 100 -11.81 8.18 18.09
C ASN A 100 -12.69 9.39 18.45
N ILE A 101 -13.71 9.65 17.64
CA ILE A 101 -14.62 10.79 17.81
C ILE A 101 -15.63 10.46 18.93
N THR A 102 -16.27 9.30 18.83
CA THR A 102 -17.18 8.75 19.85
C THR A 102 -16.79 7.30 20.17
N ASP A 103 -17.53 6.62 21.05
CA ASP A 103 -17.32 5.16 21.27
C ASP A 103 -17.67 4.33 20.02
N THR A 104 -18.48 4.90 19.13
CA THR A 104 -19.02 4.24 17.95
C THR A 104 -18.40 4.75 16.65
N LEU A 105 -17.66 5.85 16.65
CA LEU A 105 -17.09 6.47 15.45
C LEU A 105 -15.58 6.69 15.59
N SER A 106 -14.84 6.07 14.68
CA SER A 106 -13.40 6.25 14.50
C SER A 106 -13.10 6.76 13.09
N ILE A 107 -12.17 7.71 12.98
CA ILE A 107 -11.69 8.26 11.71
C ILE A 107 -10.18 8.03 11.63
N ASN A 108 -9.69 7.63 10.46
CA ASN A 108 -8.27 7.51 10.17
C ASN A 108 -7.94 8.28 8.89
N THR A 109 -6.92 9.13 8.95
CA THR A 109 -6.40 9.84 7.79
C THR A 109 -4.90 9.58 7.70
N SER A 110 -4.39 9.28 6.51
CA SER A 110 -2.95 9.05 6.31
C SER A 110 -2.49 9.45 4.92
N ILE A 111 -1.22 9.80 4.82
CA ILE A 111 -0.51 10.05 3.56
C ILE A 111 0.64 9.05 3.50
N SER A 112 0.80 8.39 2.37
CA SER A 112 1.93 7.51 2.07
C SER A 112 2.66 7.97 0.81
N HIS A 113 3.98 7.83 0.84
CA HIS A 113 4.86 8.08 -0.27
C HIS A 113 5.71 6.84 -0.54
N GLN A 114 5.68 6.35 -1.77
CA GLN A 114 6.39 5.17 -2.23
C GLN A 114 7.47 5.57 -3.22
N ILE A 115 8.65 4.97 -3.09
CA ILE A 115 9.80 5.19 -3.98
C ILE A 115 10.35 3.82 -4.38
N GLY A 116 10.37 3.54 -5.68
CA GLY A 116 10.93 2.32 -6.27
C GLY A 116 12.09 2.59 -7.24
N GLY A 117 12.63 1.53 -7.83
CA GLY A 117 13.58 1.63 -8.95
C GLY A 117 12.93 2.19 -10.22
N ASN A 118 13.76 2.61 -11.18
CA ASN A 118 13.34 3.23 -12.45
C ASN A 118 12.43 4.46 -12.32
N ASN A 119 12.71 5.32 -11.33
CA ASN A 119 12.07 6.63 -11.17
C ASN A 119 10.57 6.55 -10.81
N ASN A 120 10.09 5.40 -10.35
CA ASN A 120 8.70 5.25 -9.89
C ASN A 120 8.51 5.91 -8.53
N ARG A 121 7.58 6.87 -8.45
CA ARG A 121 7.24 7.60 -7.24
C ARG A 121 5.74 7.79 -7.16
N ASP A 122 5.13 7.27 -6.12
CA ASP A 122 3.69 7.34 -5.92
C ASP A 122 3.39 8.00 -4.58
N THR A 123 2.46 8.97 -4.58
CA THR A 123 1.96 9.61 -3.35
C THR A 123 0.48 9.37 -3.25
N GLU A 124 0.05 8.80 -2.13
CA GLU A 124 -1.33 8.41 -1.89
C GLU A 124 -1.84 9.02 -0.59
N GLY A 125 -3.09 9.47 -0.59
CA GLY A 125 -3.82 9.85 0.61
C GLY A 125 -4.97 8.89 0.87
N ASN A 126 -5.11 8.43 2.11
CA ASN A 126 -6.22 7.61 2.56
C ASN A 126 -7.02 8.32 3.64
N VAL A 127 -8.34 8.26 3.53
CA VAL A 127 -9.28 8.62 4.60
C VAL A 127 -10.22 7.45 4.78
N SER A 128 -10.36 6.96 6.01
CA SER A 128 -11.19 5.82 6.39
C SER A 128 -12.07 6.20 7.58
N ILE A 129 -13.35 5.84 7.51
CA ILE A 129 -14.32 6.02 8.59
C ILE A 129 -14.79 4.64 9.04
N LYS A 130 -14.78 4.40 10.35
CA LYS A 130 -15.24 3.15 10.96
C LYS A 130 -16.35 3.46 11.95
N LEU A 131 -17.48 2.75 11.78
CA LEU A 131 -18.61 2.75 12.71
C LEU A 131 -18.65 1.41 13.45
N ASN A 132 -18.69 1.45 14.77
CA ASN A 132 -18.87 0.28 15.64
C ASN A 132 -20.27 0.37 16.25
N PHE A 133 -21.06 -0.71 16.13
CA PHE A 133 -22.43 -0.83 16.63
C PHE A 133 -22.51 -1.84 17.77
#